data_AF-A0A6B9Y9R4-F1
#
_entry.id   AF-A0A6B9Y9R4-F1
#
_cell.length_a   1.000
_cell.length_b   1.000
_cell.length_c   1.000
_cell.angle_alpha   90.00
_cell.angle_beta   90.00
_cell.angle_gamma   90.00
#
_symmetry.space_group_name_H-M   'P 1'
#
loop_
_entity.id
_entity.type
_entity.pdbx_description
1 polymer ?
#
loop_
_entity_poly.entity_id
_entity_poly.type
_entity_poly.pdbx_seq_one_letter_code
_entity_poly.pdbx_strand_id
1 'polypeptide(L)'
;MKTAQKYLDQLVEDDVLRRIERADRSLYCVDRLMATYREVAALQREHDREELTDVLESMQSEIAAWKATYDVETPGELRASIADVDDPDEVEERREVAADWEHLDDRIPIVRAALNEYDWASDRDVVPV
;
A
#
# COMPACT_ATOMS: atom_id res chain seq x y z
N MET A 1 28.16 3.87 22.89
CA MET A 1 27.99 2.92 21.76
C MET A 1 26.59 2.33 21.87
N LYS A 2 25.65 2.69 20.98
CA LYS A 2 24.33 2.05 20.94
C LYS A 2 24.51 0.70 20.21
N THR A 3 24.30 -0.40 20.90
CA THR A 3 24.34 -1.75 20.32
C THR A 3 23.13 -1.97 19.42
N ALA A 4 23.22 -2.85 18.42
CA ALA A 4 22.11 -3.17 17.52
C ALA A 4 20.81 -3.53 18.27
N GLN A 5 20.94 -4.21 19.41
CA GLN A 5 19.82 -4.54 20.29
C GLN A 5 19.05 -3.31 20.79
N LYS A 6 19.77 -2.26 21.25
CA LYS A 6 19.13 -1.04 21.74
C LYS A 6 18.37 -0.28 20.64
N TYR A 7 18.83 -0.38 19.38
CA TYR A 7 18.10 0.18 18.24
C TYR A 7 16.83 -0.61 17.93
N LEU A 8 16.88 -1.95 18.00
CA LEU A 8 15.70 -2.78 17.81
C LEU A 8 14.66 -2.54 18.91
N ASP A 9 15.10 -2.41 20.17
CA ASP A 9 14.20 -2.08 21.27
C ASP A 9 13.54 -0.71 21.07
N GLN A 10 14.31 0.31 20.64
CA GLN A 10 13.76 1.63 20.32
C GLN A 10 12.74 1.56 19.16
N LEU A 11 13.02 0.79 18.10
CA LEU A 11 12.07 0.63 17.00
C LEU A 11 10.79 -0.12 17.42
N VAL A 12 10.85 -0.95 18.47
CA VAL A 12 9.66 -1.56 19.07
C VAL A 12 8.90 -0.55 19.92
N GLU A 13 9.60 0.28 20.71
CA GLU A 13 9.00 1.38 21.49
C GLU A 13 8.31 2.42 20.58
N ASP A 14 8.89 2.69 19.41
CA ASP A 14 8.35 3.64 18.42
C ASP A 14 7.24 3.02 17.53
N ASP A 15 6.79 1.79 17.83
CA ASP A 15 5.80 1.02 17.06
C ASP A 15 6.17 0.83 15.57
N VAL A 16 7.46 0.81 15.25
CA VAL A 16 7.98 0.53 13.90
C VAL A 16 8.14 -0.97 13.69
N LEU A 17 8.58 -1.67 14.73
CA LEU A 17 8.75 -3.13 14.75
C LEU A 17 7.86 -3.76 15.81
N ARG A 18 7.42 -4.99 15.55
CA ARG A 18 6.94 -5.89 16.59
C ARG A 18 8.01 -6.92 16.90
N ARG A 19 8.18 -7.18 18.19
CA ARG A 19 8.99 -8.29 18.70
C ARG A 19 8.12 -9.52 18.88
N ILE A 20 8.55 -10.63 18.28
CA ILE A 20 7.91 -11.94 18.41
C ILE A 20 8.90 -12.87 19.12
N GLU A 21 8.50 -13.38 20.27
CA GLU A 21 9.30 -14.37 21.00
C GLU A 21 8.96 -15.78 20.51
N ARG A 22 9.98 -16.51 20.05
CA ARG A 22 9.87 -17.91 19.66
C ARG A 22 10.94 -18.72 20.35
N ALA A 23 10.57 -19.61 21.26
CA ALA A 23 11.41 -20.60 21.95
C ALA A 23 12.81 -20.12 22.37
N ASP A 24 13.76 -20.05 21.45
CA ASP A 24 15.17 -19.71 21.64
C ASP A 24 15.63 -18.40 20.94
N ARG A 25 14.74 -17.69 20.25
CA ARG A 25 15.06 -16.47 19.48
C ARG A 25 13.98 -15.39 19.53
N SER A 26 14.44 -14.14 19.52
CA SER A 26 13.59 -12.97 19.26
C SER A 26 13.61 -12.65 17.77
N LEU A 27 12.43 -12.63 17.15
CA LEU A 27 12.25 -12.18 15.78
C LEU A 27 11.64 -10.78 15.79
N TYR A 28 12.01 -9.97 14.82
CA TYR A 28 11.44 -8.64 14.62
C TYR A 28 10.80 -8.57 13.24
N CYS A 29 9.61 -8.03 13.17
CA CYS A 29 8.94 -7.74 11.90
C CYS A 29 8.39 -6.31 11.92
N VAL A 30 8.24 -5.70 10.75
CA VAL A 30 7.60 -4.37 10.65
C VAL A 30 6.19 -4.46 11.22
N ASP A 31 5.83 -3.50 12.08
CA ASP A 31 4.45 -3.31 12.44
C ASP A 31 3.68 -2.76 11.24
N ARG A 32 3.14 -3.67 10.43
CA ARG A 32 2.41 -3.30 9.21
C ARG A 32 1.18 -2.44 9.50
N LEU A 33 0.51 -2.64 10.63
CA LEU A 33 -0.68 -1.85 10.98
C LEU A 33 -0.29 -0.40 11.22
N MET A 34 0.75 -0.19 12.03
CA MET A 34 1.26 1.15 12.31
C MET A 34 1.93 1.79 11.11
N ALA A 35 2.56 1.02 10.23
CA ALA A 35 3.05 1.52 8.94
C ALA A 35 1.91 2.07 8.08
N THR A 36 0.80 1.33 7.93
CA THR A 36 -0.37 1.81 7.19
C THR A 36 -0.99 3.06 7.78
N TYR A 37 -1.13 3.16 9.12
CA TYR A 37 -1.64 4.40 9.73
C TYR A 37 -0.74 5.61 9.50
N ARG A 38 0.59 5.42 9.54
CA ARG A 38 1.54 6.50 9.22
C ARG A 38 1.40 6.95 7.77
N GLU A 39 1.20 6.01 6.85
CA GLU A 39 0.98 6.32 5.43
C GLU A 39 -0.32 7.09 5.21
N VAL A 40 -1.42 6.66 5.82
CA VAL A 40 -2.71 7.38 5.80
C VAL A 40 -2.54 8.81 6.33
N ALA A 41 -1.85 8.97 7.46
CA ALA A 41 -1.62 10.29 8.04
C ALA A 41 -0.65 11.15 7.22
N ALA A 42 0.26 10.56 6.45
CA ALA A 42 1.12 11.29 5.51
C ALA A 42 0.29 11.80 4.33
N LEU A 43 -0.54 10.94 3.73
CA LEU A 43 -1.45 11.30 2.64
C LEU A 43 -2.36 12.48 3.02
N GLN A 44 -2.96 12.45 4.20
CA GLN A 44 -3.83 13.54 4.68
C GLN A 44 -3.10 14.87 4.94
N ARG A 45 -1.78 14.84 5.18
CA ARG A 45 -0.98 16.06 5.41
C ARG A 45 -0.42 16.64 4.11
N GLU A 46 -0.14 15.77 3.15
CA GLU A 46 0.51 16.13 1.90
C GLU A 46 -0.49 16.44 0.79
N HIS A 47 -1.73 15.96 0.91
CA HIS A 47 -2.77 16.10 -0.10
C HIS A 47 -4.08 16.59 0.47
N ASP A 48 -4.79 17.38 -0.32
CA ASP A 48 -6.17 17.72 -0.01
C ASP A 48 -7.18 16.63 -0.44
N ARG A 49 -8.44 16.81 -0.05
CA ARG A 49 -9.50 15.83 -0.34
C ARG A 49 -9.76 15.66 -1.83
N GLU A 50 -9.64 16.71 -2.62
CA GLU A 50 -9.85 16.66 -4.07
C GLU A 50 -8.70 15.90 -4.72
N GLU A 51 -7.45 16.21 -4.36
CA GLU A 51 -6.27 15.48 -4.84
C GLU A 51 -6.32 13.99 -4.52
N LEU A 52 -6.71 13.61 -3.29
CA LEU A 52 -6.87 12.19 -2.92
C LEU A 52 -8.02 11.52 -3.68
N THR A 53 -9.07 12.26 -4.03
CA THR A 53 -10.18 11.75 -4.85
C THR A 53 -9.71 11.50 -6.27
N ASP A 54 -8.98 12.45 -6.87
CA ASP A 54 -8.41 12.33 -8.22
C ASP A 54 -7.44 11.16 -8.33
N VAL A 55 -6.57 10.98 -7.32
CA VAL A 55 -5.67 9.83 -7.24
C VAL A 55 -6.45 8.52 -7.23
N LEU A 56 -7.52 8.45 -6.43
CA LEU A 56 -8.35 7.25 -6.31
C LEU A 56 -9.11 6.94 -7.62
N GLU A 57 -9.60 7.97 -8.31
CA GLU A 57 -10.25 7.82 -9.63
C GLU A 57 -9.25 7.38 -10.70
N SER A 58 -8.05 7.96 -10.71
CA SER A 58 -6.97 7.59 -11.63
C SER A 58 -6.61 6.11 -11.52
N MET A 59 -6.38 5.61 -10.29
CA MET A 59 -6.06 4.19 -10.04
C MET A 59 -7.18 3.25 -10.52
N GLN A 60 -8.45 3.60 -10.24
CA GLN A 60 -9.59 2.80 -10.67
C GLN A 60 -9.76 2.80 -12.19
N SER A 61 -9.49 3.93 -12.85
CA SER A 61 -9.55 4.05 -14.30
C SER A 61 -8.45 3.22 -14.97
N GLU A 62 -7.25 3.17 -14.40
CA GLU A 62 -6.14 2.36 -14.91
C GLU A 62 -6.45 0.87 -14.81
N ILE A 63 -6.96 0.41 -13.66
CA ILE A 63 -7.45 -0.96 -13.48
C ILE A 63 -8.55 -1.29 -14.49
N ALA A 64 -9.53 -0.40 -14.68
CA ALA A 64 -10.61 -0.60 -15.65
C ALA A 64 -10.08 -0.70 -17.09
N ALA A 65 -9.04 0.07 -17.43
CA ALA A 65 -8.38 0.00 -18.73
C ALA A 65 -7.66 -1.34 -18.94
N TRP A 66 -6.97 -1.88 -17.93
CA TRP A 66 -6.34 -3.20 -18.02
C TRP A 66 -7.38 -4.32 -18.13
N LYS A 67 -8.46 -4.26 -17.34
CA LYS A 67 -9.59 -5.20 -17.45
C LYS A 67 -10.12 -5.27 -18.88
N ALA A 68 -10.39 -4.11 -19.47
CA ALA A 68 -10.91 -4.04 -20.84
C ALA A 68 -9.89 -4.46 -21.91
N THR A 69 -8.61 -4.14 -21.71
CA THR A 69 -7.53 -4.46 -22.65
C THR A 69 -7.30 -5.97 -22.74
N TYR A 70 -7.28 -6.65 -21.59
CA TYR A 70 -6.94 -8.08 -21.53
C TYR A 70 -8.15 -9.00 -21.35
N ASP A 71 -9.36 -8.46 -21.23
CA ASP A 71 -10.62 -9.20 -21.00
C ASP A 71 -10.58 -10.10 -19.76
N VAL A 72 -10.11 -9.53 -18.65
CA VAL A 72 -9.95 -10.21 -17.35
C VAL A 72 -10.48 -9.36 -16.23
N GLU A 73 -10.85 -9.97 -15.10
CA GLU A 73 -11.40 -9.27 -13.94
C GLU A 73 -10.42 -9.14 -12.78
N THR A 74 -9.30 -9.88 -12.82
CA THR A 74 -8.29 -9.89 -11.76
C THR A 74 -6.85 -9.95 -12.31
N PRO A 75 -5.84 -9.46 -11.57
CA PRO A 75 -4.44 -9.63 -11.96
C PRO A 75 -4.01 -11.11 -12.00
N GLY A 76 -4.66 -11.97 -11.21
CA GLY A 76 -4.44 -13.42 -11.26
C GLY A 76 -4.88 -14.05 -12.58
N GLU A 77 -6.02 -13.65 -13.12
CA GLU A 77 -6.50 -14.06 -14.44
C GLU A 77 -5.58 -13.53 -15.55
N LEU A 78 -5.12 -12.28 -15.44
CA LEU A 78 -4.12 -11.73 -16.37
C LEU A 78 -2.86 -12.60 -16.40
N ARG A 79 -2.34 -13.01 -15.24
CA ARG A 79 -1.20 -13.94 -15.19
C ARG A 79 -1.51 -15.32 -15.73
N ALA A 80 -2.73 -15.82 -15.54
CA ALA A 80 -3.13 -17.10 -16.10
C ALA A 80 -3.15 -17.06 -17.64
N SER A 81 -3.57 -15.94 -18.23
CA SER A 81 -3.63 -15.75 -19.69
C SER A 81 -2.26 -15.86 -20.39
N ILE A 82 -1.15 -15.73 -19.65
CA ILE A 82 0.21 -15.96 -20.18
C ILE A 82 0.34 -17.37 -20.79
N ALA A 83 -0.42 -18.35 -20.31
CA ALA A 83 -0.39 -19.71 -20.84
C ALA A 83 -0.85 -19.80 -22.31
N ASP A 84 -1.61 -18.81 -22.79
CA ASP A 84 -2.16 -18.75 -24.14
C ASP A 84 -1.33 -17.87 -25.09
N VAL A 85 -0.13 -17.45 -24.66
CA VAL A 85 0.70 -16.44 -25.34
C VAL A 85 2.05 -17.03 -25.71
N ASP A 86 2.36 -17.03 -27.00
CA ASP A 86 3.62 -17.56 -27.52
C ASP A 86 4.73 -16.48 -27.64
N ASP A 87 4.35 -15.19 -27.67
CA ASP A 87 5.27 -14.07 -27.81
C ASP A 87 5.92 -13.70 -26.45
N PRO A 88 7.25 -13.77 -26.30
CA PRO A 88 7.91 -13.54 -25.02
C PRO A 88 7.81 -12.10 -24.52
N ASP A 89 7.70 -11.11 -25.41
CA ASP A 89 7.57 -9.70 -25.02
C ASP A 89 6.16 -9.45 -24.45
N GLU A 90 5.13 -9.98 -25.10
CA GLU A 90 3.74 -9.92 -24.65
C GLU A 90 3.52 -10.69 -23.32
N VAL A 91 4.29 -11.76 -23.10
CA VAL A 91 4.32 -12.49 -21.82
C VAL A 91 4.92 -11.63 -20.70
N GLU A 92 5.99 -10.87 -20.97
CA GLU A 92 6.58 -9.99 -19.97
C GLU A 92 5.68 -8.78 -19.67
N GLU A 93 5.09 -8.17 -20.71
CA GLU A 93 4.12 -7.08 -20.56
C GLU A 93 2.97 -7.47 -19.61
N ARG A 94 2.36 -8.65 -19.81
CA ARG A 94 1.30 -9.14 -18.91
C ARG A 94 1.77 -9.34 -17.47
N ARG A 95 3.04 -9.70 -17.24
CA ARG A 95 3.58 -9.84 -15.87
C ARG A 95 3.74 -8.48 -15.21
N GLU A 96 4.27 -7.50 -15.94
CA GLU A 96 4.44 -6.13 -15.45
C GLU A 96 3.09 -5.52 -15.13
N VAL A 97 2.13 -5.55 -16.07
CA VAL A 97 0.79 -5.02 -15.84
C VAL A 97 0.08 -5.71 -14.67
N ALA A 98 0.20 -7.03 -14.54
CA ALA A 98 -0.39 -7.73 -13.40
C ALA A 98 0.25 -7.33 -12.06
N ALA A 99 1.56 -7.03 -12.04
CA ALA A 99 2.23 -6.55 -10.84
C ALA A 99 1.83 -5.11 -10.49
N ASP A 100 1.71 -4.24 -11.49
CA ASP A 100 1.25 -2.86 -11.30
C ASP A 100 -0.21 -2.83 -10.84
N TRP A 101 -1.07 -3.68 -11.39
CA TRP A 101 -2.43 -3.84 -10.92
C TRP A 101 -2.48 -4.27 -9.45
N GLU A 102 -1.75 -5.31 -9.05
CA GLU A 102 -1.68 -5.69 -7.62
C GLU A 102 -1.22 -4.54 -6.73
N HIS A 103 -0.26 -3.75 -7.21
CA HIS A 103 0.20 -2.58 -6.49
C HIS A 103 -0.93 -1.56 -6.30
N LEU A 104 -1.74 -1.30 -7.32
CA LEU A 104 -2.90 -0.41 -7.22
C LEU A 104 -4.00 -0.98 -6.32
N ASP A 105 -4.29 -2.28 -6.41
CA ASP A 105 -5.25 -2.97 -5.53
C ASP A 105 -4.85 -2.86 -4.06
N ASP A 106 -3.55 -2.93 -3.74
CA ASP A 106 -3.02 -2.73 -2.39
C ASP A 106 -3.08 -1.26 -1.95
N ARG A 107 -2.91 -0.31 -2.89
CA ARG A 107 -2.85 1.14 -2.60
C ARG A 107 -4.23 1.77 -2.42
N ILE A 108 -5.23 1.33 -3.19
CA ILE A 108 -6.61 1.86 -3.17
C ILE A 108 -7.22 1.88 -1.76
N PRO A 109 -7.16 0.80 -0.95
CA PRO A 109 -7.68 0.81 0.41
C PRO A 109 -7.04 1.87 1.32
N ILE A 110 -5.75 2.16 1.13
CA ILE A 110 -4.99 3.13 1.93
C ILE A 110 -5.43 4.56 1.59
N VAL A 111 -5.53 4.89 0.30
CA VAL A 111 -6.02 6.20 -0.16
C VAL A 111 -7.48 6.41 0.26
N ARG A 112 -8.32 5.38 0.13
CA ARG A 112 -9.70 5.41 0.61
C ARG A 112 -9.80 5.65 2.12
N ALA A 113 -8.92 5.04 2.91
CA ALA A 113 -8.88 5.27 4.36
C ALA A 113 -8.49 6.73 4.69
N ALA A 114 -7.52 7.29 3.96
CA ALA A 114 -7.15 8.70 4.09
C ALA A 114 -8.31 9.65 3.79
N LEU A 115 -9.13 9.34 2.79
CA LEU A 115 -10.35 10.10 2.48
C LEU A 115 -11.44 9.97 3.55
N ASN A 116 -11.72 8.75 4.01
CA ASN A 116 -12.81 8.49 4.96
C ASN A 116 -12.61 9.21 6.30
N GLU A 117 -11.36 9.29 6.77
CA GLU A 117 -11.03 9.89 8.07
C GLU A 117 -10.54 11.34 7.96
N TYR A 118 -10.67 11.96 6.78
CA TYR A 118 -10.08 13.27 6.49
C TYR A 118 -10.64 14.38 7.38
N ASP A 119 -11.96 14.44 7.52
CA ASP A 119 -12.64 15.45 8.36
C ASP A 119 -12.29 15.26 9.85
N TRP A 120 -12.20 14.01 10.31
CA TRP A 120 -11.83 13.70 11.69
C TRP A 120 -10.39 14.13 12.03
N ALA A 121 -9.46 13.95 11.10
CA ALA A 121 -8.06 14.32 11.29
C ALA A 121 -7.87 15.85 11.22
N SER A 122 -8.44 16.49 10.20
CA SER A 122 -8.31 17.94 9.99
C SER A 122 -8.89 18.77 11.14
N ASP A 123 -10.00 18.33 11.75
CA ASP A 123 -10.60 18.98 12.93
C ASP A 123 -9.73 18.91 14.21
N ARG A 124 -8.73 18.03 14.27
CA ARG A 124 -7.92 17.78 15.49
C ARG A 124 -6.49 18.30 15.41
N ASP A 125 -5.99 18.54 14.19
CA ASP A 125 -4.66 19.13 13.97
C ASP A 125 -4.67 20.67 14.05
N VAL A 126 -5.84 21.29 14.27
CA VAL A 126 -5.94 22.72 14.59
C VAL A 126 -5.37 23.02 15.99
N VAL A 127 -4.23 23.70 16.04
CA VAL A 127 -3.72 24.30 17.28
C VAL A 127 -4.64 25.48 17.63
N PRO A 128 -5.35 25.47 18.79
CA PRO A 128 -6.19 26.58 19.18
C PRO A 128 -5.33 27.84 19.39
N VAL A 129 -5.73 28.94 18.75
CA VAL A 129 -5.13 30.28 18.89
C VAL A 129 -5.65 30.97 20.15
#